data_AF-A0A7C5I5R7-F1
#
_entry.id   AF-A0A7C5I5R7-F1
#
_cell.length_a   1.000
_cell.length_b   1.000
_cell.length_c   1.000
_cell.angle_alpha   90.00
_cell.angle_beta   90.00
_cell.angle_gamma   90.00
#
_symmetry.space_group_name_H-M   'P 1'
#
loop_
_entity.id
_entity.type
_entity.pdbx_description
1 polymer ?
#
loop_
_entity_poly.entity_id
_entity_poly.type
_entity_poly.pdbx_seq_one_letter_code
_entity_poly.pdbx_strand_id
1 'polypeptide(L)' 'MVEEEVTIENLPGVGPATAEKLRDAGFDDILAIAVASPRELADAAEIGESTAAKNIIAARKMAE' A
#
# COMPACT_ATOMS: atom_id res chain seq x y z
N MET A 1 -17.79 -12.39 -13.74
CA MET A 1 -16.35 -12.36 -13.47
C MET A 1 -16.21 -11.33 -12.38
N VAL A 2 -15.85 -11.73 -11.16
CA VAL A 2 -15.52 -10.74 -10.13
C VAL A 2 -14.10 -10.33 -10.48
N GLU A 3 -13.92 -9.16 -11.07
CA GLU A 3 -12.60 -8.53 -11.09
C GLU A 3 -12.16 -8.47 -9.62
N GLU A 4 -11.10 -9.20 -9.26
CA GLU A 4 -10.44 -8.97 -7.97
C GLU A 4 -10.00 -7.51 -8.01
N GLU A 5 -10.79 -6.66 -7.38
CA GLU A 5 -10.50 -5.23 -7.30
C GLU A 5 -9.18 -5.11 -6.55
N VAL A 6 -8.17 -4.63 -7.28
CA VAL A 6 -6.82 -4.48 -6.75
C VAL A 6 -6.86 -3.38 -5.71
N THR A 7 -6.87 -3.77 -4.43
CA THR A 7 -7.07 -2.86 -3.30
C THR A 7 -5.85 -2.84 -2.40
N ILE A 8 -5.76 -1.76 -1.61
CA ILE A 8 -4.68 -1.54 -0.63
C ILE A 8 -4.62 -2.71 0.38
N GLU A 9 -5.76 -3.29 0.72
CA GLU A 9 -5.92 -4.44 1.60
C GLU A 9 -5.33 -5.74 1.05
N ASN A 10 -5.03 -5.82 -0.26
CA ASN A 10 -4.36 -6.97 -0.85
C ASN A 10 -2.83 -6.92 -0.65
N LEU A 11 -2.30 -5.81 -0.13
CA LEU A 11 -0.87 -5.66 0.12
C LEU A 11 -0.40 -6.48 1.34
N PRO A 12 0.80 -7.08 1.26
CA PRO A 12 1.29 -7.98 2.30
C PRO A 12 1.56 -7.26 3.62
N GLY A 13 0.77 -7.61 4.65
CA GLY A 13 0.88 -7.00 5.98
C GLY A 13 0.09 -5.70 6.13
N VAL A 14 -0.76 -5.37 5.16
CA VAL A 14 -1.73 -4.28 5.25
C VAL A 14 -3.08 -4.86 5.68
N GLY A 15 -3.51 -4.50 6.89
CA GLY A 15 -4.87 -4.78 7.37
C GLY A 15 -5.80 -3.59 7.14
N PRO A 16 -7.10 -3.71 7.48
CA PRO A 16 -8.09 -2.65 7.31
C PRO A 16 -7.67 -1.31 7.96
N ALA A 17 -7.12 -1.37 9.18
CA ALA A 17 -6.66 -0.17 9.89
C ALA A 17 -5.43 0.49 9.23
N THR A 18 -4.56 -0.30 8.61
CA THR A 18 -3.39 0.21 7.89
C THR A 18 -3.82 0.83 6.56
N ALA A 19 -4.75 0.18 5.85
CA ALA A 19 -5.33 0.71 4.62
C ALA A 19 -6.05 2.05 4.86
N GLU A 20 -6.81 2.17 5.94
CA GLU A 20 -7.47 3.43 6.33
C GLU A 20 -6.45 4.56 6.55
N LYS A 21 -5.38 4.32 7.34
CA LYS A 21 -4.31 5.31 7.54
C LYS A 21 -3.61 5.71 6.24
N LEU A 22 -3.38 4.76 5.35
CA LEU A 22 -2.79 5.01 4.04
C LEU A 22 -3.70 5.93 3.21
N ARG A 23 -5.01 5.65 3.17
CA ARG A 23 -6.00 6.51 2.50
C ARG A 23 -6.04 7.91 3.12
N ASP A 24 -6.04 8.02 4.44
CA ASP A 24 -6.01 9.29 5.17
C ASP A 24 -4.74 10.10 4.88
N ALA A 25 -3.62 9.42 4.62
CA ALA A 25 -2.36 10.01 4.22
C ALA A 25 -2.29 10.36 2.71
N GLY A 26 -3.33 10.06 1.93
CA GLY A 26 -3.39 10.33 0.49
C GLY A 26 -2.92 9.19 -0.41
N PHE A 27 -2.74 7.99 0.12
CA PHE A 27 -2.50 6.76 -0.63
C PHE A 27 -3.83 6.01 -0.78
N ASP A 28 -4.69 6.49 -1.66
CA ASP A 28 -6.05 5.95 -1.90
C ASP A 28 -6.11 4.86 -2.98
N ASP A 29 -5.04 4.72 -3.77
CA ASP A 29 -4.90 3.68 -4.79
C ASP A 29 -3.53 2.96 -4.74
N ILE A 30 -3.43 1.88 -5.50
CA ILE A 30 -2.20 1.07 -5.61
C ILE A 30 -1.07 1.82 -6.33
N LEU A 31 -1.39 2.75 -7.23
CA LEU A 31 -0.39 3.53 -7.96
C LEU A 31 0.34 4.52 -7.04
N ALA A 32 -0.39 5.19 -6.16
CA ALA A 32 0.12 6.09 -5.13
C ALA A 32 1.10 5.34 -4.23
N ILE A 33 0.78 4.11 -3.83
CA ILE A 33 1.69 3.26 -3.06
C ILE A 33 2.89 2.82 -3.93
N ALA A 34 2.68 2.48 -5.19
CA ALA A 34 3.75 2.04 -6.09
C ALA A 34 4.81 3.12 -6.37
N VAL A 35 4.44 4.39 -6.37
CA VAL A 35 5.36 5.53 -6.58
C VAL A 35 5.86 6.18 -5.28
N ALA A 36 5.30 5.81 -4.13
CA ALA A 36 5.73 6.31 -2.82
C ALA A 36 7.17 5.91 -2.47
N SER A 37 7.79 6.66 -1.55
CA SER A 37 9.03 6.21 -0.92
C SER A 37 8.77 5.27 0.27
N PRO A 38 9.68 4.32 0.58
CA PRO A 38 9.50 3.41 1.71
C PRO A 38 9.33 4.11 3.05
N ARG A 39 9.97 5.29 3.22
CA ARG A 39 9.88 6.08 4.44
C ARG A 39 8.52 6.75 4.60
N GLU A 40 8.03 7.43 3.56
CA GLU A 40 6.72 8.09 3.59
C GLU A 40 5.60 7.07 3.83
N LEU A 41 5.67 5.93 3.14
CA LEU A 41 4.69 4.87 3.32
C LEU A 41 4.77 4.24 4.71
N ALA A 42 5.99 4.05 5.25
CA ALA A 42 6.19 3.55 6.61
C ALA A 42 5.60 4.47 7.68
N ASP A 43 5.87 5.77 7.57
CA ASP A 43 5.37 6.79 8.48
C ASP A 43 3.83 6.88 8.40
N ALA A 44 3.26 6.86 7.18
CA ALA A 44 1.81 6.91 6.97
C ALA A 44 1.06 5.67 7.50
N ALA A 45 1.61 4.48 7.25
CA ALA A 45 0.99 3.22 7.68
C ALA A 45 1.34 2.83 9.12
N GLU A 46 2.23 3.56 9.79
CA GLU A 46 2.86 3.18 11.08
C GLU A 46 3.47 1.77 11.03
N ILE A 47 4.17 1.45 9.94
CA ILE A 47 4.86 0.18 9.72
C ILE A 47 6.37 0.40 9.59
N GLY A 48 7.17 -0.67 9.67
CA GLY A 48 8.60 -0.57 9.41
C GLY A 48 8.93 -0.33 7.93
N GLU A 49 9.99 0.43 7.65
CA GLU A 49 10.48 0.73 6.28
C GLU A 49 10.70 -0.54 5.43
N SER A 50 11.19 -1.63 6.04
CA SER A 50 11.36 -2.92 5.36
C SER A 50 10.04 -3.54 4.89
N THR A 51 8.95 -3.34 5.66
CA THR A 51 7.61 -3.79 5.29
C THR A 51 7.02 -2.88 4.24
N ALA A 52 7.17 -1.56 4.41
CA ALA A 52 6.76 -0.57 3.41
C ALA A 52 7.41 -0.82 2.04
N ALA A 53 8.72 -1.08 2.00
CA ALA A 53 9.42 -1.41 0.74
C ALA A 53 8.84 -2.65 0.04
N LYS A 54 8.45 -3.69 0.81
CA LYS A 54 7.79 -4.88 0.25
C LYS A 54 6.40 -4.55 -0.30
N ASN A 55 5.64 -3.71 0.40
CA ASN A 55 4.33 -3.24 -0.06
C ASN A 55 4.45 -2.45 -1.36
N ILE A 56 5.43 -1.55 -1.49
CA ILE A 56 5.68 -0.80 -2.73
C ILE A 56 5.99 -1.75 -3.90
N ILE A 57 6.81 -2.77 -3.68
CA ILE A 57 7.12 -3.76 -4.73
C ILE A 57 5.89 -4.58 -5.10
N ALA A 58 5.06 -4.98 -4.13
CA ALA A 58 3.81 -5.68 -4.38
C ALA A 58 2.85 -4.79 -5.18
N ALA A 59 2.65 -3.54 -4.74
CA ALA A 59 1.82 -2.55 -5.42
C ALA A 59 2.24 -2.33 -6.87
N ARG A 60 3.55 -2.24 -7.15
CA ARG A 60 4.08 -2.15 -8.53
C ARG A 60 3.68 -3.34 -9.39
N LYS A 61 3.78 -4.56 -8.88
CA LYS A 61 3.39 -5.78 -9.61
C LYS A 61 1.89 -5.89 -9.84
N MET A 62 1.11 -5.30 -8.94
CA MET A 62 -0.35 -5.26 -9.02
C MET A 62 -0.85 -4.19 -9.99
N ALA A 63 -0.01 -3.18 -10.28
CA ALA A 63 -0.28 -2.12 -11.26
C ALA A 63 0.22 -2.43 -12.68
N GLU A 64 0.88 -3.59 -12.89
CA GLU A 64 1.24 -4.13 -14.21
C GLU A 64 0.07 -4.86 -14.87
#